data_AF-A0A172WND5-F1
#
_entry.id   AF-A0A172WND5-F1
#
_cell.length_a   1.000
_cell.length_b   1.000
_cell.length_c   1.000
_cell.angle_alpha   90.00
_cell.angle_beta   90.00
_cell.angle_gamma   90.00
#
_symmetry.space_group_name_H-M   'P 1'
#
loop_
_entity.id
_entity.type
_entity.pdbx_description
1 polymer ?
#
loop_
_entity_poly.entity_id
_entity_poly.type
_entity_poly.pdbx_seq_one_letter_code
_entity_poly.pdbx_strand_id
1 'polypeptide(L)'
;MSTKTTPDVEAQAVILREAGYSCPAIAEKLDLSLSTTKRILKRRSAVAGAATASLVEQARQGMLETAFDLDAVQQHAASLVLDDLALSRMIRGGIVEAVEALDPSTSTPYQMMRTLVAAATALDLTQKVARRALPLDRLAEATHVEELSELRIRIMTDDDVREIREQQRREAAERISGNPLLTEEEDNGVVELVQD
;
A
#
# COMPACT_ATOMS: atom_id res chain seq x y z
N MET A 1 -36.18 -24.82 11.85
CA MET A 1 -36.28 -26.03 11.00
C MET A 1 -34.87 -26.45 10.59
N SER A 2 -34.47 -27.69 10.83
CA SER A 2 -33.12 -28.18 10.52
C SER A 2 -33.06 -28.65 9.07
N THR A 3 -32.64 -27.78 8.16
CA THR A 3 -32.25 -28.17 6.81
C THR A 3 -31.03 -29.10 6.92
N LYS A 4 -31.20 -30.36 6.49
CA LYS A 4 -30.09 -31.30 6.38
C LYS A 4 -29.17 -30.80 5.27
N THR A 5 -27.94 -30.43 5.62
CA THR A 5 -26.89 -30.14 4.64
C THR A 5 -26.70 -31.36 3.75
N THR A 6 -26.62 -31.16 2.43
CA THR A 6 -26.42 -32.25 1.47
C THR A 6 -25.09 -32.96 1.74
N PRO A 7 -25.02 -34.30 1.58
CA PRO A 7 -23.79 -35.08 1.81
C PRO A 7 -22.59 -34.58 1.00
N ASP A 8 -22.84 -33.99 -0.16
CA ASP A 8 -21.84 -33.40 -1.06
C ASP A 8 -21.14 -32.17 -0.46
N VAL A 9 -21.92 -31.26 0.14
CA VAL A 9 -21.40 -30.07 0.84
C VAL A 9 -20.61 -30.46 2.09
N GLU A 10 -21.02 -31.53 2.79
CA GLU A 10 -20.23 -32.05 3.91
C GLU A 10 -18.87 -32.61 3.46
N ALA A 11 -18.83 -33.34 2.35
CA ALA A 11 -17.59 -33.87 1.79
C ALA A 11 -16.66 -32.73 1.33
N GLN A 12 -17.21 -31.72 0.66
CA GLN A 12 -16.45 -30.55 0.22
C GLN A 12 -15.86 -29.76 1.40
N ALA A 13 -16.61 -29.61 2.50
CA ALA A 13 -16.11 -28.96 3.71
C ALA A 13 -14.91 -29.72 4.32
N VAL A 14 -14.93 -31.06 4.31
CA VAL A 14 -13.81 -31.89 4.78
C VAL A 14 -12.58 -31.73 3.88
N ILE A 15 -12.77 -31.78 2.55
CA ILE A 15 -11.68 -31.60 1.57
C ILE A 15 -11.02 -30.23 1.74
N LEU A 16 -11.81 -29.16 1.85
CA LEU A 16 -11.29 -27.81 2.08
C LEU A 16 -10.55 -27.71 3.41
N ARG A 17 -11.06 -28.37 4.46
CA ARG A 17 -10.40 -28.40 5.76
C ARG A 17 -9.04 -29.09 5.67
N GLU A 18 -8.98 -30.26 5.06
CA GLU A 18 -7.72 -31.01 4.86
C GLU A 18 -6.74 -30.27 3.95
N ALA A 19 -7.23 -29.46 3.01
CA ALA A 19 -6.41 -28.58 2.17
C ALA A 19 -5.77 -27.40 2.94
N GLY A 20 -6.22 -27.15 4.18
CA GLY A 20 -5.65 -26.13 5.07
C GLY A 20 -6.54 -24.91 5.30
N TYR A 21 -7.77 -24.87 4.74
CA TYR A 21 -8.67 -23.74 4.94
C TYR A 21 -9.12 -23.63 6.41
N SER A 22 -9.29 -22.38 6.86
CA SER A 22 -9.84 -22.06 8.18
C SER A 22 -11.36 -22.25 8.21
N CYS A 23 -11.95 -22.50 9.40
CA CYS A 23 -13.41 -22.67 9.51
C CYS A 23 -14.20 -21.44 8.99
N PRO A 24 -13.78 -20.18 9.22
CA PRO A 24 -14.41 -19.02 8.61
C PRO A 24 -14.33 -19.03 7.08
N ALA A 25 -13.16 -19.33 6.50
CA ALA A 25 -13.01 -19.37 5.05
C ALA A 25 -13.88 -20.45 4.39
N ILE A 26 -14.03 -21.61 5.04
CA ILE A 26 -14.93 -22.68 4.56
C ILE A 26 -16.40 -22.26 4.67
N ALA A 27 -16.76 -21.57 5.76
CA ALA A 27 -18.12 -21.07 5.97
C ALA A 27 -18.52 -20.08 4.87
N GLU A 28 -17.64 -19.15 4.54
CA GLU A 28 -17.85 -18.20 3.44
C GLU A 28 -17.89 -18.90 2.07
N LYS A 29 -16.93 -19.78 1.78
CA LYS A 29 -16.83 -20.45 0.46
C LYS A 29 -17.98 -21.40 0.15
N LEU A 30 -18.65 -21.95 1.17
CA LEU A 30 -19.78 -22.87 1.02
C LEU A 30 -21.13 -22.23 1.38
N ASP A 31 -21.17 -20.92 1.64
CA ASP A 31 -22.36 -20.19 2.11
C ASP A 31 -23.05 -20.87 3.32
N LEU A 32 -22.25 -21.23 4.32
CA LEU A 32 -22.68 -21.89 5.54
C LEU A 32 -22.44 -20.97 6.74
N SER A 33 -23.29 -21.08 7.76
CA SER A 33 -22.98 -20.45 9.06
C SER A 33 -21.75 -21.11 9.71
N LEU A 34 -20.94 -20.32 10.42
CA LEU A 34 -19.75 -20.81 11.12
C LEU A 34 -20.07 -21.96 12.10
N SER A 35 -21.24 -21.92 12.76
CA SER A 35 -21.67 -22.98 13.68
C SER A 35 -22.00 -24.28 12.94
N THR A 36 -22.63 -24.19 11.76
CA THR A 36 -22.88 -25.33 10.87
C THR A 36 -21.56 -25.95 10.41
N THR A 37 -20.60 -25.14 9.94
CA THR A 37 -19.29 -25.60 9.47
C THR A 37 -18.53 -26.32 10.59
N LYS A 38 -18.43 -25.72 11.79
CA LYS A 38 -17.79 -26.36 12.96
C LYS A 38 -18.44 -27.70 13.31
N ARG A 39 -19.77 -27.80 13.23
CA ARG A 39 -20.51 -29.03 13.53
C ARG A 39 -20.24 -30.12 12.50
N ILE A 40 -20.17 -29.79 11.20
CA ILE A 40 -19.85 -30.73 10.12
C ILE A 40 -18.43 -31.28 10.31
N LEU A 41 -17.44 -30.39 10.47
CA LEU A 41 -16.03 -30.79 10.60
C LEU A 41 -15.77 -31.62 11.85
N LYS A 42 -16.41 -31.29 12.98
CA LYS A 42 -16.30 -32.07 14.22
C LYS A 42 -16.87 -33.48 14.08
N ARG A 43 -18.00 -33.64 13.36
CA ARG A 43 -18.63 -34.96 13.15
C ARG A 43 -17.76 -35.88 12.28
N ARG A 44 -16.98 -35.30 11.37
CA ARG A 44 -16.12 -36.01 10.41
C ARG A 44 -14.66 -36.11 10.84
N SER A 45 -14.29 -35.60 12.02
CA SER A 45 -12.92 -35.58 12.54
C SER A 45 -11.89 -34.95 11.60
N ALA A 46 -12.30 -33.97 10.79
CA ALA A 46 -11.44 -33.34 9.80
C ALA A 46 -10.43 -32.38 10.46
N VAL A 47 -9.14 -32.56 10.17
CA VAL A 47 -8.03 -31.76 10.70
C VAL A 47 -7.38 -30.98 9.57
N ALA A 48 -6.90 -29.76 9.86
CA ALA A 48 -6.23 -28.95 8.85
C ALA A 48 -4.91 -29.59 8.40
N GLY A 49 -4.71 -29.74 7.09
CA GLY A 49 -3.44 -30.20 6.50
C GLY A 49 -3.16 -31.70 6.64
N ALA A 50 -4.15 -32.54 6.97
CA ALA A 50 -3.93 -33.92 7.40
C ALA A 50 -3.73 -34.96 6.28
N ALA A 51 -4.06 -34.67 5.01
CA ALA A 51 -3.91 -35.66 3.92
C ALA A 51 -3.61 -35.04 2.54
N THR A 52 -2.83 -35.77 1.73
CA THR A 52 -2.46 -35.45 0.34
C THR A 52 -3.14 -36.43 -0.63
N ALA A 53 -4.44 -36.21 -0.87
CA ALA A 53 -5.17 -36.79 -2.00
C ALA A 53 -5.26 -35.76 -3.14
N SER A 54 -5.40 -36.21 -4.39
CA SER A 54 -5.47 -35.35 -5.59
C SER A 54 -6.50 -34.20 -5.48
N LEU A 55 -7.68 -34.48 -4.92
CA LEU A 55 -8.72 -33.45 -4.69
C LEU A 55 -8.32 -32.43 -3.61
N VAL A 56 -7.56 -32.85 -2.59
CA VAL A 56 -7.04 -31.95 -1.55
C VAL A 56 -5.90 -31.09 -2.11
N GLU A 57 -5.09 -31.63 -3.01
CA GLU A 57 -4.05 -30.89 -3.71
C GLU A 57 -4.65 -29.80 -4.62
N GLN A 58 -5.68 -30.13 -5.41
CA GLN A 58 -6.39 -29.14 -6.21
C GLN A 58 -7.01 -28.03 -5.36
N ALA A 59 -7.62 -28.39 -4.23
CA ALA A 59 -8.18 -27.41 -3.30
C ALA A 59 -7.10 -26.51 -2.67
N ARG A 60 -5.92 -27.07 -2.36
CA ARG A 60 -4.77 -26.32 -1.84
C ARG A 60 -4.17 -25.41 -2.90
N GLN A 61 -3.97 -25.90 -4.11
CA GLN A 61 -3.48 -25.12 -5.23
C GLN A 61 -4.43 -23.96 -5.55
N GLY A 62 -5.73 -24.22 -5.58
CA GLY A 62 -6.73 -23.15 -5.72
C GLY A 62 -6.71 -22.13 -4.57
N MET A 63 -6.36 -22.55 -3.34
CA MET A 63 -6.17 -21.61 -2.22
C MET A 63 -4.99 -20.67 -2.47
N LEU A 64 -3.87 -21.21 -2.94
CA LEU A 64 -2.67 -20.46 -3.23
C LEU A 64 -2.90 -19.53 -4.42
N GLU A 65 -3.54 -20.02 -5.48
CA GLU A 65 -3.94 -19.20 -6.62
C GLU A 65 -4.82 -18.04 -6.18
N THR A 66 -5.89 -18.27 -5.41
CA THR A 66 -6.72 -17.16 -4.92
C THR A 66 -5.98 -16.21 -3.97
N ALA A 67 -5.10 -16.73 -3.10
CA ALA A 67 -4.39 -15.92 -2.11
C ALA A 67 -3.27 -15.07 -2.72
N PHE A 68 -2.68 -15.52 -3.85
CA PHE A 68 -1.57 -14.85 -4.53
C PHE A 68 -1.93 -14.31 -5.91
N ASP A 69 -3.19 -14.44 -6.34
CA ASP A 69 -3.71 -13.76 -7.52
C ASP A 69 -3.72 -12.26 -7.25
N LEU A 70 -2.88 -11.54 -7.99
CA LEU A 70 -2.65 -10.12 -7.81
C LEU A 70 -3.94 -9.33 -8.00
N ASP A 71 -4.79 -9.71 -8.94
CA ASP A 71 -6.03 -8.98 -9.24
C ASP A 71 -7.06 -9.17 -8.13
N ALA A 72 -7.23 -10.42 -7.65
CA ALA A 72 -8.11 -10.72 -6.53
C ALA A 72 -7.67 -10.02 -5.23
N VAL A 73 -6.36 -10.03 -4.95
CA VAL A 73 -5.77 -9.34 -3.79
C VAL A 73 -5.95 -7.82 -3.90
N GLN A 74 -5.73 -7.25 -5.08
CA GLN A 74 -5.94 -5.81 -5.32
C GLN A 74 -7.40 -5.41 -5.13
N GLN A 75 -8.36 -6.20 -5.65
CA GLN A 75 -9.78 -5.94 -5.46
C GLN A 75 -10.20 -6.02 -3.99
N HIS A 76 -9.75 -7.05 -3.26
CA HIS A 76 -10.00 -7.16 -1.82
C HIS A 76 -9.36 -6.02 -1.03
N ALA A 77 -8.12 -5.66 -1.32
CA ALA A 77 -7.45 -4.54 -0.69
C ALA A 77 -8.19 -3.21 -0.96
N ALA A 78 -8.64 -2.99 -2.20
CA ALA A 78 -9.43 -1.81 -2.55
C ALA A 78 -10.77 -1.78 -1.81
N SER A 79 -11.47 -2.91 -1.69
CA SER A 79 -12.71 -3.00 -0.91
C SER A 79 -12.48 -2.63 0.56
N LEU A 80 -11.45 -3.19 1.18
CA LEU A 80 -11.10 -2.89 2.58
C LEU A 80 -10.77 -1.40 2.78
N VAL A 81 -10.03 -0.80 1.85
CA VAL A 81 -9.73 0.64 1.87
C VAL A 81 -11.02 1.47 1.79
N LEU A 82 -11.96 1.10 0.91
CA LEU A 82 -13.24 1.79 0.79
C LEU A 82 -14.08 1.68 2.07
N ASP A 83 -14.11 0.51 2.69
CA ASP A 83 -14.83 0.27 3.94
C ASP A 83 -14.22 1.09 5.10
N ASP A 84 -12.89 1.08 5.24
CA ASP A 84 -12.18 1.90 6.24
C ASP A 84 -12.47 3.40 6.06
N LEU A 85 -12.51 3.87 4.81
CA LEU A 85 -12.86 5.26 4.51
C LEU A 85 -14.33 5.58 4.85
N ALA A 86 -15.25 4.66 4.59
CA ALA A 86 -16.67 4.82 4.94
C ALA A 86 -16.85 4.88 6.47
N LEU A 87 -16.24 3.96 7.21
CA LEU A 87 -16.27 3.93 8.66
C LEU A 87 -15.64 5.19 9.28
N SER A 88 -14.51 5.66 8.72
CA SER A 88 -13.88 6.92 9.14
C SER A 88 -14.82 8.11 9.00
N ARG A 89 -15.60 8.21 7.91
CA ARG A 89 -16.61 9.26 7.74
C ARG A 89 -17.75 9.15 8.76
N MET A 90 -18.24 7.94 9.01
CA MET A 90 -19.29 7.71 10.02
C MET A 90 -18.83 8.11 11.43
N ILE A 91 -17.60 7.74 11.81
CA ILE A 91 -17.01 8.13 13.09
C ILE A 91 -16.91 9.65 13.20
N ARG A 92 -16.45 10.32 12.14
CA ARG A 92 -16.37 11.80 12.11
C ARG A 92 -17.73 12.46 12.26
N GLY A 93 -18.77 11.92 11.61
CA GLY A 93 -20.14 12.39 11.79
C GLY A 93 -20.61 12.28 13.24
N GLY A 94 -20.43 11.11 13.86
CA GLY A 94 -20.79 10.91 15.27
C GLY A 94 -20.00 11.77 16.25
N ILE A 95 -18.73 12.11 15.92
CA ILE A 95 -17.95 13.07 16.70
C ILE A 95 -18.56 14.47 16.64
N VAL A 96 -18.96 14.93 15.45
CA VAL A 96 -19.60 16.24 15.27
C VAL A 96 -20.88 16.30 16.10
N GLU A 97 -21.75 15.32 15.97
CA GLU A 97 -23.00 15.23 16.75
C GLU A 97 -22.73 15.25 18.26
N ALA A 98 -21.73 14.49 18.73
CA ALA A 98 -21.38 14.43 20.14
C ALA A 98 -20.80 15.74 20.69
N VAL A 99 -20.05 16.49 19.87
CA VAL A 99 -19.49 17.79 20.25
C VAL A 99 -20.57 18.87 20.22
N GLU A 100 -21.48 18.85 19.24
CA GLU A 100 -22.61 19.79 19.17
C GLU A 100 -23.61 19.58 20.32
N ALA A 101 -23.75 18.35 20.81
CA ALA A 101 -24.57 18.04 21.97
C ALA A 101 -23.97 18.51 23.30
N LEU A 102 -22.71 18.97 23.34
CA LEU A 102 -22.11 19.53 24.54
C LEU A 102 -22.68 20.93 24.80
N ASP A 103 -23.52 21.02 25.82
CA ASP A 103 -24.04 22.28 26.30
C ASP A 103 -23.33 22.71 27.60
N PRO A 104 -22.68 23.90 27.63
CA PRO A 104 -22.04 24.46 28.82
C PRO A 104 -22.99 24.66 30.01
N SER A 105 -24.31 24.73 29.77
CA SER A 105 -25.30 24.93 30.82
C SER A 105 -25.69 23.65 31.56
N THR A 106 -25.53 22.49 30.91
CA THR A 106 -25.94 21.18 31.42
C THR A 106 -24.76 20.22 31.65
N SER A 107 -23.65 20.43 30.96
CA SER A 107 -22.45 19.57 31.05
C SER A 107 -21.42 20.13 32.02
N THR A 108 -20.79 19.25 32.80
CA THR A 108 -19.66 19.66 33.63
C THR A 108 -18.42 19.96 32.77
N PRO A 109 -17.53 20.88 33.19
CA PRO A 109 -16.28 21.16 32.46
C PRO A 109 -15.42 19.90 32.22
N TYR A 110 -15.46 18.95 33.17
CA TYR A 110 -14.79 17.66 33.04
C TYR A 110 -15.36 16.82 31.89
N GLN A 111 -16.69 16.72 31.77
CA GLN A 111 -17.34 15.98 30.68
C GLN A 111 -17.02 16.61 29.32
N MET A 112 -17.06 17.95 29.24
CA MET A 112 -16.71 18.66 28.01
C MET A 112 -15.26 18.39 27.59
N MET A 113 -14.30 18.53 28.51
CA MET A 113 -12.89 18.23 28.22
C MET A 113 -12.68 16.77 27.83
N ARG A 114 -13.32 15.83 28.52
CA ARG A 114 -13.20 14.39 28.22
C ARG A 114 -13.75 14.07 26.84
N THR A 115 -14.89 14.63 26.46
CA THR A 115 -15.48 14.45 25.12
C THR A 115 -14.57 15.06 24.05
N LEU A 116 -14.03 16.25 24.27
CA LEU A 116 -13.09 16.88 23.32
C LEU A 116 -11.80 16.09 23.16
N VAL A 117 -11.23 15.55 24.24
CA VAL A 117 -10.03 14.68 24.17
C VAL A 117 -10.34 13.38 23.44
N ALA A 118 -11.50 12.76 23.69
CA ALA A 118 -11.93 11.56 22.99
C ALA A 118 -12.13 11.83 21.48
N ALA A 119 -12.76 12.95 21.14
CA ALA A 119 -12.94 13.40 19.77
C ALA A 119 -11.59 13.63 19.07
N ALA A 120 -10.66 14.35 19.70
CA ALA A 120 -9.33 14.59 19.18
C ALA A 120 -8.56 13.28 18.93
N THR A 121 -8.64 12.33 19.87
CA THR A 121 -7.99 11.02 19.74
C THR A 121 -8.59 10.20 18.58
N ALA A 122 -9.92 10.19 18.46
CA ALA A 122 -10.59 9.49 17.37
C ALA A 122 -10.28 10.13 16.00
N LEU A 123 -10.17 11.45 15.92
CA LEU A 123 -9.75 12.15 14.70
C LEU A 123 -8.31 11.82 14.30
N ASP A 124 -7.37 11.79 15.26
CA ASP A 124 -5.97 11.40 15.01
C ASP A 124 -5.87 9.95 14.50
N LEU A 125 -6.56 9.01 15.15
CA LEU A 125 -6.58 7.60 14.73
C LEU A 125 -7.18 7.42 13.33
N THR A 126 -8.32 8.03 13.05
CA THR A 126 -8.96 7.94 11.72
C THR A 126 -8.11 8.60 10.63
N GLN A 127 -7.37 9.66 10.95
CA GLN A 127 -6.47 10.32 10.00
C GLN A 127 -5.23 9.48 9.70
N LYS A 128 -4.68 8.77 10.69
CA LYS A 128 -3.58 7.81 10.48
C LYS A 128 -4.00 6.66 9.57
N VAL A 129 -5.20 6.11 9.78
CA VAL A 129 -5.75 5.07 8.90
C VAL A 129 -5.94 5.61 7.48
N ALA A 130 -6.55 6.78 7.32
CA ALA A 130 -6.78 7.38 6.01
C ALA A 130 -5.48 7.64 5.23
N ARG A 131 -4.42 8.18 5.88
CA ARG A 131 -3.11 8.40 5.24
C ARG A 131 -2.37 7.11 4.87
N ARG A 132 -2.64 6.00 5.56
CA ARG A 132 -2.04 4.71 5.24
C ARG A 132 -2.81 3.98 4.15
N ALA A 133 -4.14 4.11 4.15
CA ALA A 133 -5.04 3.51 3.18
C ALA A 133 -4.96 4.21 1.82
N LEU A 134 -4.85 5.54 1.83
CA LEU A 134 -4.57 6.36 0.65
C LEU A 134 -3.10 6.74 0.69
N PRO A 135 -2.24 6.24 -0.22
CA PRO A 135 -0.83 6.58 -0.24
C PRO A 135 -0.65 7.99 -0.82
N LEU A 136 -1.15 9.01 -0.12
CA LEU A 136 -1.10 10.43 -0.52
C LEU A 136 0.35 10.89 -0.74
N ASP A 137 1.29 10.35 0.06
CA ASP A 137 2.71 10.63 -0.09
C ASP A 137 3.29 10.01 -1.38
N ARG A 138 2.84 8.81 -1.77
CA ARG A 138 3.22 8.19 -3.05
C ARG A 138 2.51 8.80 -4.24
N LEU A 139 1.32 9.37 -4.05
CA LEU A 139 0.64 10.14 -5.08
C LEU A 139 1.45 11.38 -5.45
N ALA A 140 2.04 12.06 -4.44
CA ALA A 140 2.95 13.19 -4.68
C ALA A 140 4.20 12.74 -5.47
N GLU A 141 4.81 11.61 -5.10
CA GLU A 141 5.94 11.00 -5.82
C GLU A 141 5.56 10.53 -7.24
N ALA A 142 4.37 9.96 -7.44
CA ALA A 142 3.90 9.48 -8.75
C ALA A 142 3.58 10.63 -9.73
N THR A 143 3.24 11.82 -9.24
CA THR A 143 3.20 13.04 -10.08
C THR A 143 4.58 13.55 -10.46
N HIS A 144 5.65 13.10 -9.79
CA HIS A 144 7.04 13.29 -10.20
C HIS A 144 7.53 12.04 -10.95
N VAL A 145 6.97 11.81 -12.14
CA VAL A 145 7.67 10.96 -13.10
C VAL A 145 8.88 11.74 -13.56
N GLU A 146 10.05 11.50 -12.96
CA GLU A 146 11.32 11.88 -13.59
C GLU A 146 11.34 11.20 -14.95
N GLU A 147 11.21 11.97 -16.03
CA GLU A 147 11.44 11.48 -17.39
C GLU A 147 12.88 10.98 -17.46
N LEU A 148 13.05 9.66 -17.32
CA LEU A 148 14.35 9.02 -17.53
C LEU A 148 14.80 9.37 -18.95
N SER A 149 15.99 9.96 -19.06
CA SER A 149 16.57 10.31 -20.35
C SER A 149 16.75 9.03 -21.21
N GLU A 150 16.25 9.08 -22.44
CA GLU A 150 16.34 7.95 -23.36
C GLU A 150 17.80 7.63 -23.73
N LEU A 151 18.27 6.43 -23.41
CA LEU A 151 19.55 5.94 -23.92
C LEU A 151 19.40 5.58 -25.40
N ARG A 152 19.91 6.43 -26.30
CA ARG A 152 19.95 6.16 -27.74
C ARG A 152 21.28 5.56 -28.16
N ILE A 153 21.29 4.27 -28.49
CA ILE A 153 22.46 3.58 -29.05
C ILE A 153 22.41 3.72 -30.57
N ARG A 154 23.40 4.40 -31.16
CA ARG A 154 23.57 4.51 -32.62
C ARG A 154 24.93 3.94 -33.04
N ILE A 155 24.98 3.34 -34.22
CA ILE A 155 26.25 2.94 -34.84
C ILE A 155 26.93 4.22 -35.32
N MET A 156 28.17 4.43 -34.89
CA MET A 156 28.97 5.58 -35.32
C MET A 156 29.34 5.41 -36.79
N THR A 157 29.16 6.47 -37.57
CA THR A 157 29.71 6.56 -38.93
C THR A 157 31.18 6.98 -38.89
N ASP A 158 31.91 6.79 -39.99
CA ASP A 158 33.32 7.21 -40.07
C ASP A 158 33.50 8.72 -39.86
N ASP A 159 32.51 9.52 -40.24
CA ASP A 159 32.49 10.96 -39.99
C ASP A 159 32.30 11.29 -38.50
N ASP A 160 31.43 10.57 -37.79
CA ASP A 160 31.27 10.70 -36.33
C ASP A 160 32.57 10.35 -35.58
N VAL A 161 33.28 9.31 -36.04
CA VAL A 161 34.56 8.90 -35.47
C VAL A 161 35.61 10.00 -35.70
N ARG A 162 35.65 10.61 -36.89
CA ARG A 162 36.59 11.70 -37.20
C ARG A 162 36.34 12.92 -36.31
N GLU A 163 35.09 13.31 -36.13
CA GLU A 163 34.71 14.45 -35.28
C GLU A 163 35.10 14.23 -33.82
N ILE A 164 34.80 13.05 -33.25
CA ILE A 164 35.20 12.71 -31.88
C ILE A 164 36.74 12.69 -31.73
N ARG A 165 37.46 12.20 -32.74
CA ARG A 165 38.94 12.20 -32.73
C ARG A 165 39.54 13.60 -32.85
N GLU A 166 38.88 14.51 -33.55
CA GLU A 166 39.27 15.93 -33.60
C GLU A 166 39.02 16.64 -32.27
N GLN A 167 37.85 16.40 -31.68
CA GLN A 167 37.51 16.92 -30.36
C GLN A 167 38.49 16.41 -29.28
N GLN A 168 38.81 15.11 -29.28
CA GLN A 168 39.81 14.53 -28.37
C GLN A 168 41.21 15.13 -28.56
N ARG A 169 41.62 15.41 -29.81
CA ARG A 169 42.91 16.06 -30.09
C ARG A 169 42.93 17.50 -29.58
N ARG A 170 41.81 18.23 -29.71
CA ARG A 170 41.66 19.60 -29.22
C ARG A 170 41.67 19.66 -27.70
N GLU A 171 40.88 18.82 -27.04
CA GLU A 171 40.87 18.71 -25.57
C GLU A 171 42.23 18.27 -25.01
N ALA A 172 42.95 17.39 -25.71
CA ALA A 172 44.31 17.00 -25.34
C ALA A 172 45.31 18.14 -25.53
N ALA A 173 45.21 18.92 -26.62
CA ALA A 173 46.04 20.09 -26.84
C ALA A 173 45.76 21.18 -25.79
N GLU A 174 44.51 21.39 -25.40
CA GLU A 174 44.11 22.31 -24.33
C GLU A 174 44.65 21.86 -22.96
N ARG A 175 44.73 20.55 -22.69
CA ARG A 175 45.38 20.00 -21.47
C ARG A 175 46.91 20.08 -21.50
N ILE A 176 47.54 19.90 -22.67
CA ILE A 176 49.00 19.90 -22.83
C ILE A 176 49.57 21.32 -22.91
N SER A 177 48.81 22.28 -23.46
CA SER A 177 49.22 23.68 -23.62
C SER A 177 49.32 24.46 -22.30
N GLY A 178 49.01 23.86 -21.15
CA GLY A 178 49.29 24.43 -19.82
C GLY A 178 48.58 25.76 -19.56
N ASN A 179 47.43 25.71 -18.90
CA ASN A 179 46.72 26.87 -18.39
C ASN A 179 47.63 27.68 -17.42
N PRO A 180 48.10 28.90 -17.75
CA PRO A 180 48.87 29.72 -16.82
C PRO A 180 47.92 30.72 -16.17
N LEU A 181 47.01 30.26 -15.32
CA LEU A 181 46.18 31.13 -14.46
C LEU A 181 45.78 30.36 -13.20
N LEU A 182 46.79 30.03 -12.41
CA LEU A 182 46.67 30.02 -10.96
C LEU A 182 47.69 31.04 -10.45
N THR A 183 47.31 32.32 -10.48
CA THR A 183 47.90 33.31 -9.56
C THR A 183 47.00 33.34 -8.34
N GLU A 184 47.48 32.70 -7.28
CA GLU A 184 47.06 33.02 -5.91
C GLU A 184 47.56 34.44 -5.59
N GLU A 185 46.66 35.39 -5.37
CA GLU A 185 46.80 36.55 -4.48
C GLU A 185 45.37 36.84 -3.97
N GLU A 186 45.04 36.43 -2.75
CA GLU A 186 45.06 37.27 -1.54
C GLU A 186 44.25 38.58 -1.67
N ASP A 187 43.22 38.65 -0.82
CA ASP A 187 42.87 39.81 0.01
C ASP A 187 42.61 41.17 -0.68
N ASN A 188 41.34 41.55 -0.78
CA ASN A 188 40.78 42.65 0.04
C ASN A 188 39.35 42.98 -0.36
N GLY A 189 38.56 43.35 0.65
CA GLY A 189 37.25 43.94 0.44
C GLY A 189 37.30 45.37 -0.10
N VAL A 190 36.11 45.98 -0.07
CA VAL A 190 35.77 47.40 -0.23
C VAL A 190 35.14 47.79 -1.58
N VAL A 191 33.80 47.87 -1.55
CA VAL A 191 32.91 49.01 -1.89
C VAL A 191 33.38 50.03 -2.95
N GLU A 192 32.54 50.28 -3.97
CA GLU A 192 32.02 51.63 -4.37
C GLU A 192 30.99 51.49 -5.51
N LEU A 193 29.73 51.83 -5.26
CA LEU A 193 29.04 53.10 -5.59
C LEU A 193 28.77 53.30 -7.09
N VAL A 194 27.53 53.00 -7.48
CA VAL A 194 26.92 53.53 -8.71
C VAL A 194 26.25 54.86 -8.34
N GLN A 195 26.76 55.96 -8.90
CA GLN A 195 26.05 57.23 -8.96
C GLN A 195 25.65 57.56 -10.40
N ASP A 196 24.38 57.91 -10.51
CA ASP A 196 23.63 58.71 -11.48
C ASP A 196 23.63 58.34 -12.99
#